data_AF-A0AAW7WE96-F1
#
_entry.id   AF-A0AAW7WE96-F1
#
_cell.length_a   1.000
_cell.length_b   1.000
_cell.length_c   1.000
_cell.angle_alpha   90.00
_cell.angle_beta   90.00
_cell.angle_gamma   90.00
#
_symmetry.space_group_name_H-M   'P 1'
#
loop_
_entity.id
_entity.type
_entity.pdbx_description
1 polymer ?
#
loop_
_entity_poly.entity_id
_entity_poly.type
_entity_poly.pdbx_seq_one_letter_code
_entity_poly.pdbx_strand_id
1 'polypeptide(L)'
;MPKVLRAASQTIRNLLKPAVLHSLSEDRLRNDRQSYFAMTRALVDAQLEWRDAELSSRLWKEVVERGMDRGRLLHLLYSVEAHHDEEAMQNADMAFLQLVDPKDP
;
A
#
# COMPACT_ATOMS: atom_id res chain seq x y z
N MET A 1 -2.28 21.28 43.39
CA MET A 1 -1.35 20.80 42.34
C MET A 1 -0.58 21.99 41.76
N PRO A 2 0.76 21.93 41.67
CA PRO A 2 1.57 23.06 41.20
C PRO A 2 1.30 23.39 39.72
N LYS A 3 1.20 24.69 39.41
CA LYS A 3 0.77 25.25 38.10
C LYS A 3 1.58 24.74 36.90
N VAL A 4 2.86 24.42 37.12
CA VAL A 4 3.78 23.88 36.11
C VAL A 4 3.37 22.49 35.59
N LEU A 5 2.83 21.62 36.45
CA LEU A 5 2.36 20.29 36.03
C LEU A 5 1.12 20.38 35.15
N ARG A 6 0.27 21.39 35.38
CA ARG A 6 -0.95 21.62 34.59
C ARG A 6 -0.64 22.12 33.18
N ALA A 7 0.33 23.03 33.05
CA ALA A 7 0.80 23.54 31.77
C ALA A 7 1.44 22.43 30.91
N ALA A 8 2.34 21.63 31.49
CA ALA A 8 2.94 20.49 30.78
C ALA A 8 1.88 19.45 30.34
N SER A 9 0.90 19.16 31.19
CA SER A 9 -0.20 18.24 30.86
C SER A 9 -1.10 18.76 29.73
N GLN A 10 -1.34 20.07 29.67
CA GLN A 10 -2.11 20.69 28.58
C GLN A 10 -1.35 20.69 27.26
N THR A 11 -0.04 20.92 27.29
CA THR A 11 0.82 20.84 26.09
C THR A 11 0.86 19.41 25.53
N ILE A 12 1.06 18.40 26.38
CA ILE A 12 1.03 16.99 25.96
C ILE A 12 -0.33 16.62 25.37
N ARG A 13 -1.43 17.06 25.99
CA ARG A 13 -2.79 16.80 25.48
C ARG A 13 -3.06 17.48 24.13
N ASN A 14 -2.44 18.63 23.86
CA ASN A 14 -2.54 19.32 22.58
C ASN A 14 -1.69 18.68 21.48
N LEU A 15 -0.54 18.08 21.83
CA LEU A 15 0.29 17.30 20.90
C LEU A 15 -0.35 15.95 20.53
N LEU A 16 -1.20 15.40 21.41
CA LEU A 16 -1.96 14.16 21.20
C LEU A 16 -3.31 14.38 20.48
N LYS A 17 -3.66 15.61 20.09
CA LYS A 17 -4.82 15.89 19.22
C LYS A 17 -4.56 15.37 17.78
N PRO A 18 -5.59 15.01 17.02
CA PRO A 18 -5.59 13.84 16.11
C PRO A 18 -4.91 14.05 14.74
N ALA A 19 -3.87 14.89 14.63
CA ALA A 19 -3.04 14.91 13.42
C ALA A 19 -2.25 13.60 13.26
N VAL A 20 -1.85 12.98 14.38
CA VAL A 20 -1.03 11.75 14.40
C VAL A 20 -1.80 10.51 13.93
N LEU A 21 -3.11 10.42 14.19
CA LEU A 21 -3.92 9.27 13.73
C LEU A 21 -4.18 9.30 12.22
N HIS A 22 -4.38 10.49 11.65
CA HIS A 22 -4.47 10.65 10.20
C HIS A 22 -3.13 10.39 9.51
N SER A 23 -2.03 10.95 10.02
CA SER A 23 -0.70 10.73 9.44
C SER A 23 -0.28 9.26 9.51
N LEU A 24 -0.53 8.56 10.63
CA LEU A 24 -0.23 7.13 10.75
C LEU A 24 -1.09 6.27 9.82
N SER A 25 -2.33 6.68 9.53
CA SER A 25 -3.19 5.97 8.60
C SER A 25 -2.76 6.20 7.15
N GLU A 26 -2.40 7.44 6.78
CA GLU A 26 -1.83 7.76 5.47
C GLU A 26 -0.47 7.08 5.26
N ASP A 27 0.40 7.07 6.27
CA ASP A 27 1.70 6.40 6.19
C ASP A 27 1.55 4.89 6.06
N ARG A 28 0.58 4.29 6.76
CA ARG A 28 0.23 2.87 6.60
C ARG A 28 -0.34 2.57 5.23
N LEU A 29 -1.23 3.42 4.70
CA LEU A 29 -1.80 3.28 3.35
C LEU A 29 -0.72 3.45 2.27
N ARG A 30 0.23 4.38 2.47
CA ARG A 30 1.38 4.58 1.56
C ARG A 30 2.33 3.39 1.61
N ASN A 31 2.62 2.87 2.81
CA ASN A 31 3.44 1.67 2.99
C ASN A 31 2.78 0.43 2.36
N ASP A 32 1.45 0.32 2.50
CA ASP A 32 0.66 -0.74 1.87
C ASP A 32 0.73 -0.62 0.34
N ARG A 33 0.44 0.56 -0.23
CA ARG A 33 0.54 0.79 -1.68
C ARG A 33 1.92 0.47 -2.25
N GLN A 34 2.99 0.93 -1.60
CA GLN A 34 4.35 0.62 -2.04
C GLN A 34 4.63 -0.89 -2.05
N SER A 35 4.04 -1.64 -1.12
CA SER A 35 4.16 -3.10 -1.10
C SER A 35 3.50 -3.76 -2.31
N TYR A 36 2.33 -3.27 -2.75
CA TYR A 36 1.68 -3.73 -3.98
C TYR A 36 2.52 -3.41 -5.22
N PHE A 37 3.13 -2.22 -5.28
CA PHE A 37 3.94 -1.83 -6.44
C PHE A 37 5.21 -2.66 -6.54
N ALA A 38 5.90 -2.86 -5.41
CA ALA A 38 7.08 -3.71 -5.36
C ALA A 38 6.76 -5.16 -5.76
N MET A 39 5.66 -5.72 -5.24
CA MET A 39 5.23 -7.07 -5.59
C MET A 39 4.83 -7.18 -7.08
N THR A 40 4.14 -6.17 -7.61
CA THR A 40 3.77 -6.15 -9.04
C THR A 40 5.01 -6.15 -9.92
N ARG A 41 5.99 -5.28 -9.65
CA ARG A 41 7.24 -5.21 -10.42
C ARG A 41 8.00 -6.54 -10.37
N ALA A 42 8.12 -7.15 -9.19
CA ALA A 42 8.76 -8.46 -9.04
C ALA A 42 8.03 -9.56 -9.85
N LEU A 43 6.70 -9.53 -9.88
CA LEU A 43 5.90 -10.47 -10.68
C LEU A 43 6.06 -10.23 -12.19
N VAL A 44 6.14 -8.97 -12.64
CA VAL A 44 6.43 -8.62 -14.04
C VAL A 44 7.80 -9.13 -14.46
N ASP A 45 8.82 -8.83 -13.68
CA ASP A 45 10.20 -9.27 -13.95
C ASP A 45 10.27 -10.80 -14.04
N ALA A 46 9.66 -11.50 -13.08
CA ALA A 46 9.65 -12.95 -13.05
C ALA A 46 8.86 -13.56 -14.23
N GLN A 47 7.65 -13.08 -14.52
CA GLN A 47 6.75 -13.71 -15.49
C GLN A 47 7.06 -13.32 -16.94
N LEU A 48 7.34 -12.05 -17.18
CA LEU A 48 7.36 -11.47 -18.52
C LEU A 48 8.79 -11.30 -19.04
N GLU A 49 9.68 -10.76 -18.20
CA GLU A 49 11.06 -10.50 -18.60
C GLU A 49 11.91 -11.78 -18.56
N TRP A 50 11.96 -12.45 -17.40
CA TRP A 50 12.83 -13.62 -17.20
C TRP A 50 12.14 -14.94 -17.55
N ARG A 51 10.80 -14.96 -17.60
CA ARG A 51 9.99 -16.18 -17.77
C ARG A 51 10.35 -17.28 -16.76
N ASP A 52 10.69 -16.87 -15.55
CA ASP A 52 11.03 -17.73 -14.44
C ASP A 52 9.75 -18.21 -13.75
N ALA A 53 9.30 -19.40 -14.12
CA ALA A 53 8.10 -20.01 -13.58
C ALA A 53 8.22 -20.37 -12.10
N GLU A 54 9.43 -20.72 -11.62
CA GLU A 54 9.64 -21.07 -10.21
C GLU A 54 9.56 -19.81 -9.34
N LEU A 55 10.24 -18.74 -9.73
CA LEU A 55 10.18 -17.46 -9.04
C LEU A 55 8.76 -16.89 -9.08
N SER A 56 8.09 -16.93 -10.22
CA SER A 56 6.70 -16.49 -10.36
C SER A 56 5.78 -17.23 -9.39
N SER A 57 5.92 -18.56 -9.31
CA SER A 57 5.14 -19.40 -8.37
C SER A 57 5.41 -19.04 -6.91
N ARG A 58 6.69 -18.83 -6.55
CA ARG A 58 7.08 -18.42 -5.20
C ARG A 58 6.51 -17.06 -4.81
N LEU A 59 6.55 -16.07 -5.71
CA LEU A 59 6.00 -14.74 -5.48
C LEU A 59 4.48 -14.81 -5.28
N TRP A 60 3.76 -15.59 -6.10
CA TRP A 60 2.33 -15.80 -5.90
C TRP A 60 1.99 -16.50 -4.57
N LYS A 61 2.85 -17.40 -4.09
CA LYS A 61 2.71 -17.98 -2.76
C LYS A 61 2.88 -16.91 -1.67
N GLU A 62 3.88 -16.03 -1.81
CA GLU A 62 4.11 -14.92 -0.89
C GLU A 62 2.92 -13.95 -0.85
N VAL A 63 2.31 -13.65 -2.00
CA VAL A 63 1.07 -12.85 -2.10
C VAL A 63 -0.03 -13.42 -1.21
N VAL A 64 -0.22 -14.75 -1.24
CA VAL A 64 -1.21 -15.44 -0.40
C VAL A 64 -0.83 -15.39 1.08
N GLU A 65 0.43 -15.70 1.40
CA GLU A 65 0.95 -15.71 2.78
C GLU A 65 0.84 -14.33 3.45
N ARG A 66 0.99 -13.25 2.67
CA ARG A 66 0.87 -11.86 3.12
C ARG A 66 -0.57 -11.33 3.13
N GLY A 67 -1.54 -12.11 2.64
CA GLY A 67 -2.93 -11.69 2.53
C GLY A 67 -3.14 -10.50 1.58
N MET A 68 -2.31 -10.38 0.54
CA MET A 68 -2.43 -9.29 -0.44
C MET A 68 -3.63 -9.52 -1.37
N ASP A 69 -4.28 -8.44 -1.80
CA ASP A 69 -5.38 -8.47 -2.74
C ASP A 69 -4.88 -8.87 -4.15
N ARG A 70 -5.25 -10.07 -4.56
CA ARG A 70 -4.93 -10.61 -5.89
C ARG A 70 -5.60 -9.82 -7.01
N GLY A 71 -6.81 -9.31 -6.80
CA GLY A 71 -7.52 -8.49 -7.78
C GLY A 71 -6.76 -7.21 -8.10
N ARG A 72 -6.31 -6.52 -7.05
CA ARG A 72 -5.46 -5.32 -7.18
C ARG A 72 -4.14 -5.61 -7.90
N LEU A 73 -3.46 -6.71 -7.54
CA LEU A 73 -2.21 -7.12 -8.21
C LEU A 73 -2.43 -7.48 -9.69
N LEU A 74 -3.48 -8.22 -10.01
CA LEU A 74 -3.83 -8.56 -11.40
C LEU A 74 -4.17 -7.30 -12.20
N HIS A 75 -4.89 -6.36 -11.61
CA HIS A 75 -5.18 -5.08 -12.27
C HIS A 75 -3.89 -4.33 -12.61
N LEU A 76 -2.97 -4.19 -11.65
CA LEU A 76 -1.68 -3.52 -11.87
C LEU A 76 -0.80 -4.26 -12.89
N LEU A 77 -0.80 -5.59 -12.86
CA LEU A 77 -0.03 -6.42 -13.80
C LEU A 77 -0.45 -6.16 -15.25
N TYR A 78 -1.75 -6.09 -15.53
CA TYR A 78 -2.27 -6.10 -16.90
C TYR A 78 -2.76 -4.75 -17.42
N SER A 79 -2.91 -3.74 -16.55
CA SER A 79 -3.42 -2.41 -16.94
C SER A 79 -2.33 -1.34 -17.05
N VAL A 80 -1.11 -1.65 -16.57
CA VAL A 80 0.04 -0.74 -16.64
C VAL A 80 0.96 -1.19 -17.76
N GLU A 81 1.28 -0.27 -18.68
CA GLU A 81 2.18 -0.56 -19.82
C GLU A 81 3.66 -0.55 -19.41
N ALA A 82 4.04 0.32 -18.46
CA ALA A 82 5.41 0.46 -17.98
C ALA A 82 5.45 0.46 -16.45
N HIS A 83 5.69 -0.69 -15.82
CA HIS A 83 5.60 -0.85 -14.36
C HIS A 83 6.68 -0.12 -13.55
N HIS A 84 7.73 0.38 -14.22
CA HIS A 84 8.74 1.27 -13.61
C HIS A 84 8.33 2.74 -13.61
N ASP A 85 7.31 3.13 -14.36
CA ASP A 85 6.73 4.47 -14.28
C ASP A 85 5.84 4.56 -13.03
N GLU A 86 6.27 5.41 -12.10
CA GLU A 86 5.59 5.60 -10.82
C GLU A 86 4.22 6.27 -10.99
N GLU A 87 4.08 7.20 -11.93
CA GLU A 87 2.82 7.89 -12.20
C GLU A 87 1.80 6.91 -12.83
N ALA A 88 2.24 6.09 -13.78
CA ALA A 88 1.40 5.07 -14.38
C ALA A 88 0.89 4.05 -13.34
N MET A 89 1.77 3.58 -12.46
CA MET A 89 1.40 2.67 -11.36
C MET A 89 0.39 3.31 -10.40
N GLN A 90 0.58 4.58 -10.04
CA GLN A 90 -0.35 5.31 -9.16
C GLN A 90 -1.73 5.52 -9.79
N ASN A 91 -1.76 5.89 -11.07
CA ASN A 91 -3.02 6.12 -11.78
C ASN A 91 -3.84 4.85 -11.92
N ALA A 92 -3.20 3.71 -12.27
CA ALA A 92 -3.88 2.42 -12.33
C ALA A 92 -4.38 1.96 -10.95
N ASP A 93 -3.56 2.11 -9.91
CA ASP A 93 -3.96 1.79 -8.53
C ASP A 93 -5.18 2.58 -8.08
N MET A 94 -5.18 3.90 -8.34
CA MET A 94 -6.31 4.77 -8.03
C MET A 94 -7.56 4.38 -8.81
N ALA A 95 -7.43 4.05 -10.10
CA ALA A 95 -8.55 3.61 -10.92
C ALA A 95 -9.18 2.33 -10.34
N PHE A 96 -8.37 1.35 -9.94
CA PHE A 96 -8.86 0.15 -9.26
C PHE A 96 -9.62 0.47 -7.97
N LEU A 97 -9.03 1.28 -7.09
CA LEU A 97 -9.64 1.64 -5.81
C LEU A 97 -10.94 2.45 -5.95
N GLN A 98 -11.15 3.12 -7.09
CA GLN A 98 -12.42 3.77 -7.40
C GLN A 98 -13.50 2.80 -7.91
N LEU A 99 -13.10 1.66 -8.48
CA LEU A 99 -14.02 0.61 -8.95
C LEU A 99 -14.49 -0.29 -7.81
N VAL A 100 -13.64 -0.49 -6.79
CA VAL A 100 -13.98 -1.32 -5.63
C VAL A 100 -14.83 -0.48 -4.66
N ASP A 101 -16.11 -0.83 -4.52
CA ASP A 101 -16.92 -0.30 -3.42
C ASP A 101 -16.40 -0.91 -2.10
N PRO A 102 -15.96 -0.09 -1.12
CA PRO A 102 -15.51 -0.60 0.18
C PRO A 102 -16.58 -1.40 0.94
N LYS A 103 -17.83 -1.39 0.48
CA LYS A 103 -18.99 -2.06 1.10
C LYS A 103 -19.46 -3.31 0.37
N ASP A 104 -18.90 -3.63 -0.80
CA ASP A 104 -19.25 -4.84 -1.55
C ASP A 104 -18.23 -5.95 -1.19
N PRO A 105 -18.64 -7.00 -0.44
CA PRO A 105 -17.74 -7.98 0.18
C PRO A 105 -17.10 -8.98 -0.80
#